data_AF-A0A5P6PHC4-F1
#
_entry.id   AF-A0A5P6PHC4-F1
#
_cell.length_a   1.000
_cell.length_b   1.000
_cell.length_c   1.000
_cell.angle_alpha   90.00
_cell.angle_beta   90.00
_cell.angle_gamma   90.00
#
_symmetry.space_group_name_H-M   'P 1'
#
loop_
_entity.id
_entity.type
_entity.pdbx_description
1 polymer ?
#
loop_
_entity_poly.entity_id
_entity_poly.type
_entity_poly.pdbx_seq_one_letter_code
_entity_poly.pdbx_strand_id
1 'polypeptide(L)' 'MFEVILTRRKRIGWRWQVCDQSGKIFADGFERTRPSAKYQGERALFFLLSQAYLRKRSAASSED' A
#
# COMPACT_ATOMS: atom_id res chain seq x y z
N MET A 1 -5.69 7.29 -7.97
CA MET A 1 -5.86 7.13 -6.51
C MET A 1 -5.40 5.74 -6.10
N PHE A 2 -4.85 5.59 -4.89
CA PHE A 2 -4.46 4.27 -4.36
C PHE A 2 -5.51 3.75 -3.38
N GLU A 3 -5.73 2.45 -3.37
CA GLU A 3 -6.72 1.78 -2.53
C GLU A 3 -6.13 0.55 -1.83
N VAL A 4 -6.64 0.25 -0.64
CA VAL A 4 -6.31 -0.97 0.11
C VAL A 4 -7.44 -1.98 -0.04
N ILE A 5 -7.17 -3.10 -0.70
CA ILE A 5 -8.13 -4.18 -0.89
C ILE A 5 -7.84 -5.31 0.11
N LEU A 6 -8.88 -5.74 0.83
CA LEU A 6 -8.81 -6.86 1.76
C LEU A 6 -9.61 -8.05 1.24
N THR A 7 -8.93 -9.16 0.96
CA THR A 7 -9.55 -10.39 0.45
C THR A 7 -9.40 -11.52 1.45
N ARG A 8 -10.51 -12.10 1.92
CA ARG A 8 -10.48 -13.30 2.77
C ARG A 8 -10.03 -14.51 1.96
N ARG A 9 -9.04 -15.24 2.47
CA ARG A 9 -8.48 -16.47 1.90
C ARG A 9 -8.60 -17.59 2.92
N LYS A 10 -9.55 -18.52 2.70
CA LYS A 10 -10.03 -19.52 3.68
C LYS A 10 -8.95 -20.08 4.63
N ARG A 11 -7.84 -20.60 4.09
CA ARG A 11 -6.77 -21.25 4.90
C ARG A 11 -5.63 -20.31 5.33
N ILE A 12 -5.47 -19.16 4.66
CA ILE A 12 -4.29 -18.29 4.81
C ILE A 12 -4.62 -17.07 5.68
N GLY A 13 -5.91 -16.75 5.84
CA GLY A 13 -6.38 -15.57 6.59
C GLY A 13 -6.89 -14.51 5.63
N TRP A 14 -6.26 -13.34 5.64
CA TRP A 14 -6.64 -12.16 4.89
C TRP A 14 -5.46 -11.69 4.05
N ARG A 15 -5.64 -11.66 2.73
CA ARG A 15 -4.73 -10.97 1.82
C ARG A 15 -5.05 -9.49 1.86
N TRP A 16 -4.05 -8.65 1.99
CA TRP A 16 -4.16 -7.21 1.76
C TRP A 16 -3.35 -6.83 0.51
N GLN A 17 -3.83 -5.87 -0.26
CA GLN A 17 -3.17 -5.37 -1.47
C GLN A 17 -3.33 -3.86 -1.54
N VAL A 18 -2.27 -3.14 -1.91
CA VAL A 18 -2.31 -1.73 -2.28
C VAL A 18 -2.27 -1.67 -3.80
N CYS A 19 -3.30 -1.11 -4.42
CA CYS A 19 -3.37 -0.97 -5.87
C CYS A 19 -3.75 0.45 -6.30
N ASP A 20 -3.44 0.80 -7.54
CA ASP A 20 -4.01 1.99 -8.17
C ASP A 20 -5.35 1.69 -8.87
N GLN A 21 -5.96 2.73 -9.47
CA GLN A 21 -7.21 2.63 -10.23
C GLN A 21 -7.12 1.72 -11.47
N SER A 22 -5.92 1.45 -11.99
CA SER A 22 -5.71 0.51 -13.10
C SER A 22 -5.63 -0.95 -12.62
N GLY A 23 -5.65 -1.17 -11.30
CA GLY A 23 -5.47 -2.48 -10.69
C GLY A 23 -4.01 -2.90 -10.54
N LYS A 24 -3.05 -2.02 -10.84
CA LYS A 24 -1.62 -2.31 -10.64
C LYS A 24 -1.33 -2.42 -9.15
N ILE A 25 -0.73 -3.53 -8.74
CA ILE A 25 -0.37 -3.79 -7.34
C ILE A 25 1.00 -3.17 -7.03
N PHE A 26 1.06 -2.40 -5.95
CA PHE A 26 2.29 -1.77 -5.45
C PHE A 26 2.84 -2.47 -4.21
N ALA A 27 1.97 -3.08 -3.41
CA ALA A 27 2.34 -3.88 -2.25
C ALA A 27 1.25 -4.91 -1.95
N ASP A 28 1.62 -6.05 -1.41
CA ASP A 28 0.67 -7.03 -0.89
C ASP A 28 1.27 -7.87 0.24
N GLY A 29 0.39 -8.62 0.91
CA GLY A 29 0.77 -9.55 1.95
C GLY A 29 -0.42 -10.31 2.51
N PHE A 30 -0.15 -11.10 3.54
CA PHE A 30 -1.15 -11.90 4.23
C PHE A 30 -1.06 -11.68 5.72
N GLU A 31 -2.22 -11.70 6.36
CA GLU A 31 -2.36 -11.59 7.81
C GLU A 31 -3.44 -12.54 8.31
N ARG A 32 -3.30 -13.03 9.54
CA ARG A 32 -4.26 -13.99 10.11
C ARG A 32 -5.64 -13.38 10.32
N THR A 33 -5.70 -12.09 10.63
CA THR A 33 -6.94 -11.38 10.98
C THR A 33 -7.21 -10.21 10.03
N ARG A 34 -8.49 -9.85 9.89
CA ARG A 34 -8.89 -8.69 9.08
C ARG A 34 -8.31 -7.38 9.61
N PRO A 35 -8.34 -7.08 10.93
CA PRO A 35 -7.74 -5.85 11.45
C PRO A 35 -6.23 -5.77 11.19
N SER A 36 -5.48 -6.86 11.37
CA SER A 36 -4.05 -6.92 11.06
C SER A 36 -3.81 -6.65 9.56
N ALA A 37 -4.57 -7.27 8.68
CA ALA A 37 -4.47 -7.06 7.23
C ALA A 37 -4.75 -5.60 6.85
N LYS A 38 -5.78 -4.99 7.47
CA LYS A 38 -6.10 -3.57 7.27
C LYS A 38 -4.93 -2.67 7.68
N TYR A 39 -4.41 -2.87 8.88
CA TYR A 39 -3.28 -2.10 9.40
C TYR A 39 -2.06 -2.19 8.50
N GLN A 40 -1.67 -3.41 8.07
CA GLN A 40 -0.51 -3.56 7.18
C GLN A 40 -0.74 -2.90 5.81
N GLY A 41 -1.92 -3.05 5.23
CA GLY A 41 -2.26 -2.41 3.95
C GLY A 41 -2.21 -0.88 4.03
N GLU A 42 -2.81 -0.30 5.07
CA GLU A 42 -2.78 1.16 5.31
C GLU A 42 -1.37 1.67 5.61
N ARG A 43 -0.58 0.91 6.39
CA ARG A 43 0.83 1.21 6.66
C ARG A 43 1.68 1.18 5.39
N ALA A 44 1.48 0.19 4.52
CA ALA A 44 2.16 0.12 3.23
C ALA A 44 1.78 1.29 2.31
N LEU A 45 0.50 1.66 2.27
CA LEU A 45 0.03 2.84 1.55
C LEU A 45 0.67 4.13 2.07
N PHE A 46 0.76 4.30 3.39
CA PHE A 46 1.43 5.45 3.99
C PHE A 46 2.88 5.56 3.53
N PHE A 47 3.66 4.47 3.62
CA PHE A 47 5.05 4.46 3.16
C PHE A 47 5.18 4.79 1.67
N LEU A 48 4.31 4.24 0.82
CA LEU A 48 4.29 4.54 -0.62
C LEU A 48 4.09 6.04 -0.87
N LEU A 49 3.13 6.66 -0.19
CA LEU A 49 2.84 8.08 -0.32
C LEU A 49 3.98 8.96 0.22
N SER A 50 4.56 8.59 1.37
CA SER A 50 5.70 9.31 1.95
C SER A 50 6.93 9.28 1.03
N GLN A 51 7.25 8.12 0.44
CA GLN A 51 8.37 8.00 -0.50
C GLN A 51 8.11 8.82 -1.77
N ALA A 52 6.89 8.78 -2.30
CA ALA A 52 6.53 9.60 -3.47
C ALA A 52 6.69 11.09 -3.18
N TYR A 53 6.27 11.55 -2.00
CA TYR A 53 6.43 12.94 -1.56
C TYR A 53 7.90 13.34 -1.44
N LEU A 54 8.72 12.52 -0.77
CA LEU A 54 10.15 12.80 -0.61
C LEU A 54 10.86 12.88 -1.96
N ARG A 55 10.58 11.96 -2.88
CA ARG A 55 11.16 11.98 -4.24
C ARG A 55 10.79 13.25 -5.01
N LYS A 56 9.54 13.70 -4.93
CA LYS A 56 9.13 14.97 -5.54
C LYS A 56 9.92 16.16 -4.98
N ARG A 57 10.14 16.18 -3.67
CA ARG A 57 10.89 17.26 -3.01
C ARG A 57 12.37 17.26 -3.40
N SER A 58 12.99 16.09 -3.52
CA SER A 58 14.38 15.97 -3.98
C SER A 58 14.56 16.44 -5.43
N ALA A 59 13.60 16.12 -6.31
CA ALA A 59 13.62 16.57 -7.70
C ALA A 59 13.49 18.10 -7.81
N ALA A 60 12.60 18.71 -7.03
CA ALA A 60 12.43 20.17 -7.01
C ALA A 60 13.64 20.94 -6.44
N SER A 61 14.46 20.29 -5.60
CA SER A 61 15.66 20.90 -5.02
C SER A 61 16.89 20.82 -5.93
N SER A 62 16.79 20.16 -7.09
CA SER A 62 17.90 19.97 -8.04
C SER A 62 17.78 20.90 -9.26
N GLU A 63 16.79 21.80 -9.27
CA GLU A 63 16.53 22.78 -10.35
C GLU A 63 16.97 24.22 -9.97
N ASP A 64 17.59 24.41 -8.79
CA ASP A 64 18.23 25.67 -8.36
C ASP A 64 19.76 25.57 -8.49
#